data_AF-A0AAV3Q4N6-F1
#
_entry.id   AF-A0AAV3Q4N6-F1
#
_cell.length_a   1.000
_cell.length_b   1.000
_cell.length_c   1.000
_cell.angle_alpha   90.00
_cell.angle_beta   90.00
_cell.angle_gamma   90.00
#
_symmetry.space_group_name_H-M   'P 1'
#
loop_
_entity.id
_entity.type
_entity.pdbx_description
1 polymer ?
#
loop_
_entity_poly.entity_id
_entity_poly.type
_entity_poly.pdbx_seq_one_letter_code
_entity_poly.pdbx_strand_id
1 'polypeptide(L)' 'MEEDESIASYNNNIKDIANESSSIGVTMSNDKLMRNILSTIPEKFAYKVTALEQAQDLTVMRLDELIDKY' A
#
# COMPACT_ATOMS: atom_id res chain seq x y z
N MET A 1 -1.47 2.58 9.48
CA MET A 1 -2.67 3.43 9.35
C MET A 1 -3.32 3.49 10.70
N GLU A 2 -3.41 4.69 11.27
CA GLU A 2 -4.09 4.90 12.55
C GLU A 2 -5.60 4.66 12.41
N GLU A 3 -6.31 4.34 13.49
CA GLU A 3 -7.75 4.03 13.45
C GLU A 3 -8.60 5.18 12.85
N ASP A 4 -8.19 6.42 13.14
CA ASP A 4 -8.82 7.67 12.69
C ASP A 4 -8.18 8.27 11.42
N GLU A 5 -7.11 7.66 10.91
CA GLU A 5 -6.46 8.14 9.69
C GLU A 5 -7.30 7.76 8.47
N SER A 6 -7.60 8.74 7.62
CA SER A 6 -8.27 8.47 6.34
C SER A 6 -7.31 7.75 5.39
N ILE A 7 -7.85 6.83 4.59
CA ILE A 7 -7.13 6.10 3.53
C ILE A 7 -6.39 7.08 2.60
N ALA A 8 -6.99 8.24 2.30
CA ALA A 8 -6.36 9.26 1.47
C ALA A 8 -5.13 9.90 2.13
N SER A 9 -5.19 10.16 3.45
CA SER A 9 -4.07 10.70 4.21
C SER A 9 -2.93 9.68 4.29
N TYR A 10 -3.29 8.43 4.58
CA TYR A 10 -2.37 7.30 4.59
C TYR A 10 -1.70 7.09 3.22
N ASN A 11 -2.45 7.20 2.12
CA ASN A 11 -1.91 7.11 0.75
C ASN A 11 -0.86 8.17 0.46
N ASN A 12 -1.15 9.44 0.80
CA ASN A 12 -0.19 10.52 0.61
C ASN A 12 1.09 10.25 1.40
N ASN A 13 0.97 9.77 2.63
CA ASN A 13 2.12 9.43 3.46
C ASN A 13 2.98 8.30 2.84
N ILE A 14 2.34 7.26 2.30
CA ILE A 14 3.04 6.19 1.54
C ILE A 14 3.74 6.75 0.31
N LYS A 15 3.08 7.63 -0.46
CA LYS A 15 3.65 8.25 -1.66
C LYS A 15 4.84 9.13 -1.33
N ASP A 16 4.77 9.88 -0.25
CA ASP A 16 5.87 10.71 0.23
C ASP A 16 7.07 9.83 0.63
N ILE A 17 6.83 8.73 1.36
CA ILE A 17 7.89 7.76 1.71
C ILE A 17 8.49 7.11 0.46
N ALA A 18 7.68 6.73 -0.53
CA ALA A 18 8.15 6.15 -1.78
C ALA A 18 8.96 7.14 -2.62
N ASN A 19 8.52 8.40 -2.68
CA ASN A 19 9.26 9.48 -3.34
C ASN A 19 10.58 9.76 -2.62
N GLU A 20 10.58 9.83 -1.29
CA GLU A 20 11.77 10.06 -0.48
C GLU A 20 12.76 8.90 -0.62
N SER A 21 12.30 7.64 -0.61
CA SER A 21 13.15 6.47 -0.85
C SER A 21 13.77 6.52 -2.24
N SER A 22 12.99 6.90 -3.26
CA SER A 22 13.48 7.05 -4.63
C SER A 22 14.52 8.17 -4.75
N SER A 23 14.33 9.27 -4.02
CA SER A 23 15.28 10.40 -3.98
C SER A 23 16.61 10.03 -3.34
N ILE A 24 16.64 9.03 -2.46
CA ILE A 24 17.86 8.52 -1.81
C ILE A 24 18.53 7.42 -2.66
N GLY A 25 17.94 7.07 -3.82
CA GLY A 25 18.43 5.98 -4.70
C GLY A 25 18.01 4.59 -4.23
N VAL A 26 17.13 4.50 -3.22
CA VAL A 26 16.55 3.25 -2.75
C VAL A 26 15.27 2.98 -3.55
N THR A 27 15.40 2.15 -4.58
CA THR A 27 14.25 1.69 -5.36
C THR A 27 13.53 0.58 -4.60
N MET A 28 12.45 0.90 -3.89
CA MET A 28 11.56 -0.13 -3.35
C MET A 28 10.80 -0.76 -4.52
N SER A 29 10.99 -2.07 -4.72
CA SER A 29 10.17 -2.81 -5.69
C SER A 29 8.70 -2.76 -5.27
N ASN A 30 7.78 -2.67 -6.24
CA ASN A 30 6.33 -2.59 -5.99
C ASN A 30 5.84 -3.68 -5.02
N ASP A 31 6.31 -4.92 -5.15
CA ASP A 31 5.96 -6.01 -4.23
C ASP A 31 6.30 -5.70 -2.76
N LYS A 32 7.48 -5.13 -2.52
CA LYS A 32 7.95 -4.79 -1.17
C LYS A 32 7.17 -3.61 -0.60
N LEU A 33 6.83 -2.63 -1.44
CA LEU A 33 6.00 -1.50 -1.07
C LEU A 33 4.57 -1.98 -0.72
N MET A 34 3.98 -2.79 -1.60
CA MET A 34 2.68 -3.43 -1.43
C MET A 34 2.60 -4.23 -0.13
N ARG A 35 3.57 -5.10 0.14
CA ARG A 35 3.61 -5.88 1.40
C ARG A 35 3.67 -5.01 2.65
N ASN A 36 4.47 -3.93 2.64
CA ASN A 36 4.54 -3.02 3.77
C ASN A 36 3.20 -2.28 4.00
N ILE A 37 2.51 -1.93 2.92
CA ILE A 37 1.21 -1.26 2.97
C ILE A 37 0.15 -2.18 3.52
N LEU A 38 0.04 -3.39 2.97
CA LEU A 38 -0.88 -4.42 3.45
C LEU A 38 -0.61 -4.78 4.93
N SER A 39 0.65 -4.76 5.37
CA SER A 39 1.03 -5.00 6.77
C SER A 39 0.66 -3.85 7.73
N THR A 40 0.40 -2.66 7.21
CA THR A 40 0.05 -1.48 8.02
C THR A 40 -1.41 -1.05 7.87
N ILE A 41 -2.17 -1.77 7.03
CA ILE A 41 -3.63 -1.66 6.92
C ILE A 41 -4.28 -2.35 8.13
N PRO A 42 -5.30 -1.74 8.76
CA PRO A 42 -5.95 -2.30 9.93
C PRO A 42 -6.78 -3.53 9.58
N GLU A 43 -6.96 -4.44 10.54
CA GLU A 43 -7.63 -5.74 10.36
C GLU A 43 -9.04 -5.63 9.75
N LYS A 44 -9.75 -4.51 9.98
CA LYS A 44 -11.06 -4.22 9.37
C LYS A 44 -11.05 -4.27 7.83
N PHE A 45 -9.89 -4.08 7.22
CA PHE A 45 -9.66 -4.16 5.77
C PHE A 45 -8.86 -5.41 5.35
N ALA A 46 -8.42 -6.24 6.30
CA ALA A 46 -7.62 -7.44 6.03
C ALA A 46 -8.35 -8.43 5.12
N TYR A 47 -9.67 -8.55 5.21
CA TYR A 47 -10.45 -9.41 4.31
C TYR A 47 -10.28 -9.05 2.83
N LYS A 48 -10.29 -7.74 2.49
CA LYS A 48 -10.03 -7.27 1.13
C LYS A 48 -8.57 -7.50 0.73
N VAL A 49 -7.63 -7.33 1.68
CA VAL A 49 -6.18 -7.53 1.47
C VAL A 49 -5.88 -8.98 1.12
N THR A 50 -6.43 -9.91 1.89
CA THR A 50 -6.27 -11.35 1.67
C THR A 50 -6.86 -11.79 0.33
N ALA A 51 -8.00 -11.20 -0.08
CA ALA A 51 -8.57 -11.49 -1.39
C ALA A 51 -7.65 -11.05 -2.55
N LEU A 52 -6.96 -9.91 -2.40
CA LEU A 52 -6.00 -9.42 -3.39
C LEU A 52 -4.69 -10.22 -3.41
N GLU A 53 -4.19 -10.65 -2.24
CA GLU A 53 -3.05 -11.58 -2.14
C GLU A 53 -3.36 -12.92 -2.83
N GLN A 54 -4.55 -13.48 -2.60
CA GLN A 54 -4.97 -14.73 -3.23
C GLN A 54 -5.15 -14.60 -4.75
N ALA A 55 -5.51 -13.42 -5.25
CA ALA A 55 -5.66 -13.15 -6.67
C ALA A 55 -4.32 -13.02 -7.43
N GLN A 56 -3.17 -13.08 -6.72
CA GLN A 56 -1.82 -12.77 -7.27
C GLN A 56 -1.71 -11.37 -7.91
N ASP A 57 -2.66 -10.48 -7.63
CA ASP A 57 -2.74 -9.18 -8.28
C ASP A 57 -1.66 -8.20 -7.78
N LEU A 58 -1.01 -8.47 -6.65
CA LEU A 58 -0.08 -7.53 -6.01
C LEU A 58 1.18 -7.21 -6.81
N THR A 59 1.63 -8.11 -7.68
CA THR A 59 2.78 -7.88 -8.56
C THR A 59 2.44 -7.05 -9.79
N VAL A 60 1.15 -6.96 -10.15
CA VAL A 60 0.66 -6.31 -11.37
C VAL A 60 -0.12 -5.03 -11.06
N MET A 61 -0.78 -4.98 -9.89
CA MET A 61 -1.60 -3.87 -9.42
C MET A 61 -0.74 -2.71 -8.94
N ARG A 62 -1.09 -1.50 -9.38
CA ARG A 62 -0.44 -0.27 -8.92
C ARG A 62 -1.02 0.16 -7.58
N LEU A 63 -0.21 0.83 -6.77
CA LEU A 63 -0.63 1.39 -5.48
C LEU A 63 -1.89 2.25 -5.60
N ASP A 64 -1.99 3.05 -6.67
CA ASP A 64 -3.15 3.88 -6.94
C ASP A 64 -4.43 3.06 -7.15
N GLU A 65 -4.35 1.90 -7.83
CA GLU A 65 -5.49 1.03 -8.09
C GLU A 65 -5.94 0.27 -6.84
N LEU A 66 -4.99 -0.07 -5.97
CA LEU A 66 -5.30 -0.63 -4.66
C LEU A 66 -6.15 0.38 -3.91
N ILE A 67 -5.63 1.59 -3.74
CA ILE A 67 -6.22 2.59 -2.86
C ILE A 67 -7.53 3.14 -3.40
N ASP A 68 -7.72 3.24 -4.71
CA ASP A 68 -9.03 3.56 -5.32
C ASP A 68 -10.09 2.46 -5.08
N LYS A 69 -9.68 1.21 -4.85
CA LYS A 69 -10.59 0.09 -4.54
C LYS A 69 -10.93 -0.05 -3.05
N TYR A 70 -10.25 0.70 -2.17
CA TYR A 70 -10.46 0.65 -0.72
C TYR A 70 -11.44 1.72 -0.24
#